data_AF-A0A4Y2JFA4-F1
#
_entry.id   AF-A0A4Y2JFA4-F1
#
_cell.length_a   1.000
_cell.length_b   1.000
_cell.length_c   1.000
_cell.angle_alpha   90.00
_cell.angle_beta   90.00
_cell.angle_gamma   90.00
#
_symmetry.space_group_name_H-M   'P 1'
#
loop_
_entity.id
_entity.type
_entity.pdbx_description
1 polymer ?
#
loop_
_entity_poly.entity_id
_entity_poly.type
_entity_poly.pdbx_seq_one_letter_code
_entity_poly.pdbx_strand_id
1 'polypeptide(L)'
;WEAENEISFVASSDDDGAVYTCTASSIMTQEPMVKSVTLKVLYAPSSVTIKAQKEAKPGDVISATCKTERSNPASEITWVVDGIPLIGESTVETQENGGWITVSKINVNVTQQV
;
A
#
# COMPACT_ATOMS: atom_id res chain seq x y z
N TRP A 1 -24.26 36.12 8.47
CA TRP A 1 -22.91 35.74 8.92
C TRP A 1 -22.76 34.27 8.60
N GLU A 2 -21.71 33.89 7.88
CA GLU A 2 -21.34 32.49 7.67
C GLU A 2 -20.19 32.20 8.63
N ALA A 3 -20.27 31.10 9.37
CA ALA A 3 -19.22 30.68 10.28
C ALA A 3 -18.38 29.61 9.58
N GLU A 4 -17.08 29.87 9.49
CA GLU A 4 -16.12 28.96 8.88
C GLU A 4 -15.09 28.51 9.93
N ASN A 5 -14.71 27.23 9.87
CA ASN A 5 -13.65 26.66 10.70
C ASN A 5 -12.72 25.83 9.80
N GLU A 6 -11.43 26.13 9.84
CA GLU A 6 -10.40 25.46 9.04
C GLU A 6 -9.47 24.63 9.94
N ILE A 7 -9.13 23.42 9.48
CA ILE A 7 -8.14 22.55 10.11
C ILE A 7 -7.06 22.21 9.08
N SER A 8 -5.79 22.36 9.47
CA SER A 8 -4.63 22.06 8.62
C SER A 8 -3.66 21.15 9.36
N PHE A 9 -3.22 20.08 8.70
CA PHE A 9 -2.21 19.15 9.21
C PHE A 9 -1.52 18.43 8.03
N VAL A 10 -0.43 17.74 8.32
CA VAL A 10 0.26 16.89 7.34
C VAL A 10 -0.27 15.47 7.48
N ALA A 11 -0.95 14.97 6.45
CA ALA A 11 -1.49 13.61 6.45
C ALA A 11 -0.38 12.55 6.40
N SER A 12 -0.58 11.47 7.14
CA SER A 12 0.24 10.27 7.17
C SER A 12 -0.53 9.06 6.65
N SER A 13 0.16 7.94 6.42
CA SER A 13 -0.49 6.69 6.02
C SER A 13 -1.50 6.16 7.04
N ASP A 14 -1.38 6.55 8.31
CA ASP A 14 -2.27 6.11 9.38
C ASP A 14 -3.58 6.93 9.42
N ASP A 15 -3.65 8.05 8.70
CA ASP A 15 -4.87 8.85 8.54
C ASP A 15 -5.78 8.34 7.41
N ASP A 16 -5.35 7.32 6.66
CA ASP A 16 -6.17 6.71 5.62
C ASP A 16 -7.41 6.03 6.22
N GLY A 17 -8.60 6.37 5.73
CA GLY A 17 -9.86 5.91 6.31
C GLY A 17 -10.29 6.66 7.58
N ALA A 18 -9.51 7.62 8.09
CA ALA A 18 -9.91 8.43 9.22
C ALA A 18 -11.16 9.26 8.89
N VAL A 19 -12.08 9.38 9.85
CA VAL A 19 -13.35 10.10 9.71
C VAL A 19 -13.27 11.44 10.44
N TYR A 20 -13.32 12.53 9.67
CA TYR A 20 -13.37 13.88 10.20
C TYR A 20 -14.80 14.38 10.21
N THR A 21 -15.24 14.94 11.33
CA THR A 21 -16.62 15.38 11.53
C THR A 21 -16.65 16.85 11.94
N CYS A 22 -17.36 17.66 11.15
CA CYS A 22 -17.69 19.03 11.48
C CYS A 22 -19.07 19.08 12.14
N THR A 23 -19.16 19.77 13.27
CA THR A 23 -20.41 19.96 14.01
C THR A 23 -20.65 21.45 14.22
N ALA A 24 -21.76 21.96 13.69
CA ALA A 24 -22.19 23.34 13.84
C ALA A 24 -23.42 23.39 14.75
N SER A 25 -23.34 24.17 15.82
CA SER A 25 -24.44 24.40 16.76
C SER A 25 -24.74 25.89 16.89
N SER A 26 -26.02 26.21 17.06
CA SER A 26 -26.51 27.58 17.26
C SER A 26 -27.63 27.58 18.30
N ILE A 27 -27.83 28.71 18.96
CA ILE A 27 -28.95 28.91 19.90
C ILE A 27 -30.33 28.75 19.23
N MET A 28 -30.39 28.84 17.90
CA MET A 28 -31.62 28.67 17.11
C MET A 28 -31.87 27.24 16.63
N THR A 29 -30.87 26.35 16.70
CA THR A 29 -30.98 24.96 16.24
C THR A 29 -31.22 24.04 17.43
N GLN A 30 -32.29 23.22 17.39
CA GLN A 30 -32.55 22.22 18.44
C GLN A 30 -31.51 21.10 18.45
N GLU A 31 -31.01 20.71 17.28
CA GLU A 31 -29.94 19.73 17.11
C GLU A 31 -28.79 20.31 16.29
N PRO A 32 -27.52 19.96 16.60
CA PRO A 32 -26.38 20.39 15.81
C PRO A 32 -26.41 19.83 14.39
N MET A 33 -25.98 20.62 13.41
CA MET A 33 -25.73 20.13 12.05
C MET A 33 -24.40 19.40 12.02
N VAL A 34 -24.41 18.16 11.54
CA VAL A 34 -23.22 17.30 11.50
C VAL A 34 -22.90 16.91 10.07
N LYS A 35 -21.63 17.04 9.67
CA LYS A 35 -21.13 16.56 8.39
C LYS A 35 -19.81 15.83 8.59
N SER A 36 -19.69 14.63 8.03
CA SER A 36 -18.47 13.83 8.10
C SER A 36 -17.85 13.62 6.72
N VAL A 37 -16.52 13.50 6.69
CA VAL A 37 -15.70 13.17 5.53
C VAL A 37 -14.73 12.07 5.92
N THR A 38 -14.63 11.03 5.09
CA THR A 38 -13.62 9.97 5.25
C THR A 38 -12.42 10.31 4.37
N LEU A 39 -11.23 10.35 4.96
CA LEU A 39 -10.01 10.63 4.22
C LEU A 39 -9.59 9.43 3.37
N LYS A 40 -9.10 9.72 2.17
CA LYS A 40 -8.38 8.79 1.32
C LYS A 40 -6.97 9.32 1.12
N VAL A 41 -6.00 8.73 1.80
CA VAL A 41 -4.61 9.17 1.77
C VAL A 41 -3.83 8.27 0.82
N LEU A 42 -3.14 8.86 -0.14
CA LEU A 42 -2.28 8.11 -1.06
C LEU A 42 -0.86 8.05 -0.48
N TYR A 43 -0.29 6.85 -0.44
CA TYR A 43 1.04 6.62 0.12
C TYR A 43 1.72 5.42 -0.53
N ALA A 44 3.03 5.54 -0.70
CA ALA A 44 3.90 4.47 -1.15
C ALA A 44 4.14 3.46 0.00
N PRO A 45 4.47 2.20 -0.32
CA PRO A 45 4.88 1.24 0.71
C PRO A 45 6.15 1.74 1.41
N SER A 46 6.18 1.66 2.75
CA SER A 46 7.32 2.13 3.54
C SER A 46 8.58 1.29 3.32
N SER A 47 8.42 0.02 2.94
CA SER A 47 9.51 -0.87 2.57
C SER A 47 9.02 -2.02 1.69
N VAL A 48 9.98 -2.75 1.11
CA VAL A 48 9.76 -3.99 0.38
C VAL A 48 10.67 -5.08 0.91
N THR A 49 10.17 -6.30 0.99
CA THR A 49 10.94 -7.48 1.42
C THR A 49 11.02 -8.48 0.28
N ILE A 50 12.24 -8.89 -0.07
CA ILE A 50 12.50 -9.94 -1.05
C ILE A 50 13.01 -11.18 -0.32
N LYS A 51 12.38 -12.33 -0.56
CA LYS A 51 12.80 -13.64 -0.04
C LYS A 51 13.13 -14.56 -1.20
N ALA A 52 14.34 -15.09 -1.22
CA ALA A 52 14.81 -16.08 -2.19
C ALA A 52 15.80 -17.05 -1.51
N GLN A 53 16.06 -18.19 -2.15
CA GLN A 53 17.13 -19.09 -1.70
C GLN A 53 18.49 -18.42 -1.94
N LYS A 54 19.41 -18.55 -0.96
CA LYS A 54 20.73 -17.91 -1.01
C LYS A 54 21.75 -18.67 -1.86
N GLU A 55 21.59 -19.98 -1.95
CA GLU A 55 22.49 -20.89 -2.64
C GLU A 55 21.66 -21.84 -3.48
N ALA A 56 22.15 -22.10 -4.69
CA ALA A 56 21.53 -23.03 -5.63
C ALA A 56 22.60 -23.59 -6.56
N LYS A 57 22.34 -24.80 -7.06
CA LYS A 57 23.22 -25.46 -8.02
C LYS A 57 22.72 -25.20 -9.44
N PRO A 58 23.61 -25.28 -10.45
CA PRO A 58 23.18 -25.29 -11.84
C PRO A 58 22.12 -26.38 -12.07
N GLY A 59 21.02 -26.01 -12.71
CA GLY A 59 19.86 -26.88 -12.93
C GLY A 59 18.75 -26.77 -11.87
N ASP A 60 19.00 -26.09 -10.75
CA ASP A 60 17.96 -25.83 -9.74
C ASP A 60 16.99 -24.74 -10.22
N VAL A 61 15.76 -24.79 -9.70
CA VAL A 61 14.76 -23.73 -9.87
C VAL A 61 14.60 -23.01 -8.54
N ILE A 62 15.04 -21.75 -8.49
CA ILE A 62 14.90 -20.90 -7.31
C ILE A 62 13.57 -20.15 -7.40
N SER A 63 12.84 -20.09 -6.30
CA SER A 63 11.70 -19.19 -6.17
C SER A 63 12.10 -17.91 -5.42
N ALA A 64 11.74 -16.76 -5.99
CA ALA A 64 11.87 -15.46 -5.34
C ALA A 64 10.50 -14.83 -5.15
N THR A 65 10.26 -14.29 -3.95
CA THR A 65 9.02 -13.62 -3.57
C THR A 65 9.33 -12.20 -3.11
N CYS A 66 8.64 -11.22 -3.69
CA CYS A 66 8.66 -9.83 -3.27
C CYS A 66 7.34 -9.52 -2.56
N LYS A 67 7.41 -8.88 -1.40
CA LYS A 67 6.25 -8.43 -0.63
C LYS A 67 6.44 -6.96 -0.30
N THR A 68 5.42 -6.16 -0.58
CA THR A 68 5.35 -4.75 -0.19
C THR A 68 4.78 -4.63 1.23
N GLU A 69 5.19 -3.59 1.96
CA GLU A 69 4.37 -3.07 3.05
C GLU A 69 3.09 -2.41 2.50
N ARG A 70 2.19 -2.00 3.40
CA ARG A 70 0.90 -1.38 3.03
C ARG A 70 1.11 -0.16 2.13
N SER A 71 0.32 -0.07 1.07
CA SER A 71 0.32 1.03 0.09
C SER A 71 -1.11 1.43 -0.30
N ASN A 72 -1.30 2.67 -0.77
CA ASN A 72 -2.57 3.14 -1.33
C ASN A 72 -2.29 4.03 -2.55
N PRO A 73 -2.62 3.59 -3.79
CA PRO A 73 -3.25 2.31 -4.17
C PRO A 73 -2.31 1.10 -4.07
N ALA A 74 -2.78 -0.08 -4.46
CA ALA A 74 -1.95 -1.29 -4.55
C ALA A 74 -0.73 -1.07 -5.45
N SER A 75 0.43 -1.52 -4.97
CA SER A 75 1.70 -1.38 -5.67
C SER A 75 1.82 -2.36 -6.84
N GLU A 76 2.49 -1.92 -7.91
CA GLU A 76 2.87 -2.77 -9.04
C GLU A 76 4.31 -3.29 -8.86
N ILE A 77 4.53 -4.59 -9.10
CA ILE A 77 5.84 -5.23 -8.93
C ILE A 77 6.31 -5.81 -10.27
N THR A 78 7.49 -5.41 -10.70
CA THR A 78 8.18 -5.93 -11.90
C THR A 78 9.49 -6.59 -11.52
N TRP A 79 9.84 -7.69 -12.19
CA TRP A 79 11.06 -8.45 -11.91
C TRP A 79 12.08 -8.30 -13.03
N VAL A 80 13.35 -8.16 -12.65
CA VAL A 80 14.49 -8.22 -13.56
C VAL A 80 15.57 -9.06 -12.91
N VAL A 81 16.06 -10.07 -13.62
CA VAL A 81 17.15 -10.95 -13.19
C VAL A 81 18.20 -10.97 -14.29
N ASP A 82 19.44 -10.60 -13.97
CA ASP A 82 20.56 -10.49 -14.93
C ASP A 82 20.24 -9.65 -16.17
N GLY A 83 19.44 -8.59 -16.00
CA GLY A 83 19.01 -7.70 -17.08
C GLY A 83 17.83 -8.24 -17.91
N ILE A 84 17.32 -9.43 -17.62
CA ILE A 84 16.19 -10.05 -18.30
C ILE A 84 14.90 -9.75 -17.50
N PRO A 85 13.89 -9.10 -18.10
CA PRO A 85 12.60 -8.89 -17.45
C PRO A 85 11.86 -10.22 -17.33
N LEU A 86 11.32 -10.49 -16.15
CA LEU A 86 10.52 -11.68 -15.86
C LEU A 86 9.10 -11.27 -15.47
N ILE A 87 8.15 -12.10 -15.89
CA ILE A 87 6.74 -11.95 -15.50
C ILE A 87 6.57 -12.70 -14.18
N GLY A 88 6.25 -11.95 -13.13
CA GLY A 88 5.88 -12.50 -11.83
C GLY A 88 4.37 -12.70 -11.71
N GLU A 89 3.98 -13.69 -10.92
CA GLU A 89 2.60 -13.85 -10.49
C GLU A 89 2.36 -12.94 -9.29
N SER A 90 1.45 -11.97 -9.44
CA SER A 90 1.17 -10.96 -8.41
C SER A 90 -0.21 -11.16 -7.80
N THR A 91 -0.30 -11.07 -6.47
CA THR A 91 -1.53 -11.08 -5.70
C THR A 91 -1.62 -9.81 -4.85
N VAL A 92 -2.83 -9.28 -4.71
CA VAL A 92 -3.12 -8.07 -3.94
C VAL A 92 -4.06 -8.43 -2.79
N GLU A 93 -3.66 -8.12 -1.57
CA GLU A 93 -4.43 -8.35 -0.36
C GLU A 93 -4.78 -7.02 0.31
N THR A 94 -6.05 -6.85 0.68
CA THR A 94 -6.51 -5.71 1.50
C THR A 94 -6.18 -5.96 2.97
N GLN A 95 -5.74 -4.92 3.68
CA GLN A 95 -5.48 -5.01 5.13
C GLN A 95 -6.65 -4.45 5.95
N GLU A 96 -6.83 -4.94 7.18
CA GLU A 96 -7.88 -4.46 8.11
C GLU A 96 -7.74 -2.95 8.40
N ASN A 97 -6.50 -2.46 8.46
CA ASN A 97 -6.17 -1.04 8.69
C ASN A 97 -6.12 -0.22 7.38
N GLY A 98 -6.89 -0.61 6.37
CA GLY A 98 -6.89 0.03 5.05
C GLY A 98 -5.65 -0.29 4.21
N GLY A 99 -5.62 0.24 2.98
CA GLY A 99 -4.54 0.00 2.02
C GLY A 99 -4.42 -1.44 1.50
N TRP A 100 -3.38 -1.67 0.71
CA TRP A 100 -3.12 -2.92 0.01
C TRP A 100 -1.67 -3.36 0.20
N ILE A 101 -1.50 -4.67 0.35
CA ILE A 101 -0.23 -5.38 0.27
C ILE A 101 -0.20 -6.13 -1.06
N THR A 102 0.81 -5.86 -1.87
CA THR A 102 1.08 -6.64 -3.08
C THR A 102 2.21 -7.63 -2.81
N VAL A 103 1.98 -8.90 -3.16
CA VAL A 103 2.98 -9.96 -3.17
C VAL A 103 3.18 -10.41 -4.61
N SER A 104 4.42 -10.58 -5.04
CA SER A 104 4.75 -11.12 -6.37
C SER A 104 5.76 -12.24 -6.26
N LYS A 105 5.64 -13.28 -7.10
CA LYS A 105 6.50 -14.46 -7.08
C LYS A 105 7.00 -14.78 -8.48
N ILE A 106 8.29 -15.13 -8.58
CA ILE A 106 8.92 -15.67 -9.79
C ILE A 106 9.63 -16.99 -9.50
N ASN A 107 9.82 -17.78 -10.54
CA ASN A 107 10.69 -18.94 -10.53
C ASN A 107 11.80 -18.74 -11.57
N VAL A 108 13.05 -18.92 -11.15
CA VAL A 108 14.24 -18.68 -11.97
C VAL A 108 15.02 -19.97 -12.08
N ASN A 109 15.32 -20.40 -13.30
CA ASN A 109 16.19 -21.54 -13.55
C ASN A 109 17.65 -21.09 -13.47
N VAL A 110 18.43 -21.74 -12.62
CA VAL A 110 19.85 -21.44 -12.46
C VAL A 110 20.61 -22.06 -13.62
N THR A 111 21.02 -21.24 -14.57
CA THR A 111 21.91 -21.66 -15.66
C THR A 111 23.35 -21.72 -15.17
N GLN A 112 24.13 -22.63 -15.73
CA GLN A 112 25.56 -22.73 -15.42
C GLN A 112 26.27 -21.50 -15.99
N GLN A 113 26.99 -20.75 -15.14
CA GLN A 113 27.93 -19.74 -15.59
C GLN A 113 29.05 -20.47 -16.36
N VAL A 114 29.17 -20.18 -17.65
CA VAL A 114 30.18 -20.77 -18.56
C VAL A 114 31.56 -20.22 -18.23
#